data_AF-A0A3D2R3I7-F1
#
_entry.id   AF-A0A3D2R3I7-F1
#
_cell.length_a   1.000
_cell.length_b   1.000
_cell.length_c   1.000
_cell.angle_alpha   90.00
_cell.angle_beta   90.00
_cell.angle_gamma   90.00
#
_symmetry.space_group_name_H-M   'P 1'
#
loop_
_entity.id
_entity.type
_entity.pdbx_description
1 polymer ?
#
loop_
_entity_poly.entity_id
_entity_poly.type
_entity_poly.pdbx_seq_one_letter_code
_entity_poly.pdbx_strand_id
1 'polypeptide(L)'
;MRNFLAGTKTGKSKTAKYYQENPEARKKKVKYDMKYHDTEERRKYRRDLERTNRKNGTSGNHDGIDNAHVSKKKTVPQSQSKNRSDKSSNFFKK
;
A
#
# COMPACT_ATOMS: atom_id res chain seq x y z
N MET A 1 -0.81 -2.58 0.48
CA MET A 1 -0.15 -3.88 0.77
C MET A 1 -1.20 -4.91 1.12
N ARG A 2 -1.10 -6.12 0.56
CA ARG A 2 -1.91 -7.24 1.04
C ARG A 2 -1.37 -7.61 2.43
N ASN A 3 -2.21 -7.61 3.45
CA ASN A 3 -1.81 -8.08 4.78
C ASN A 3 -1.51 -9.58 4.69
N PHE A 4 -0.22 -9.96 4.64
CA PHE A 4 0.21 -11.36 4.55
C PHE A 4 -0.21 -12.17 5.79
N LEU A 5 -0.41 -11.52 6.93
CA LEU A 5 -0.85 -12.14 8.18
C LEU A 5 -2.38 -12.24 8.31
N ALA A 6 -3.14 -11.67 7.35
CA ALA A 6 -4.60 -11.77 7.35
C ALA A 6 -5.03 -13.15 6.84
N GLY A 7 -5.45 -14.00 7.78
CA GLY A 7 -5.84 -15.39 7.56
C GLY A 7 -4.87 -16.42 8.18
N THR A 8 -3.69 -16.00 8.67
CA THR A 8 -2.63 -16.91 9.16
C THR A 8 -2.63 -17.13 10.67
N LYS A 9 -3.70 -16.74 11.38
CA LYS A 9 -3.85 -16.80 12.86
C LYS A 9 -2.81 -16.04 13.70
N THR A 10 -1.80 -15.42 13.10
CA THR A 10 -0.71 -14.70 13.80
C THR A 10 -0.93 -13.19 13.93
N GLY A 11 -1.77 -12.58 13.08
CA GLY A 11 -2.06 -11.15 13.15
C GLY A 11 -3.02 -10.79 14.29
N LYS A 12 -2.63 -9.88 15.19
CA LYS A 12 -3.44 -9.45 16.35
C LYS A 12 -4.34 -8.24 16.10
N SER A 13 -4.22 -7.56 14.96
CA SER A 13 -5.04 -6.38 14.65
C SER A 13 -6.52 -6.75 14.46
N LYS A 14 -7.43 -5.80 14.73
CA LYS A 14 -8.89 -6.02 14.62
C LYS A 14 -9.29 -6.60 13.25
N THR A 15 -8.70 -6.08 12.17
CA THR A 15 -8.96 -6.56 10.80
C THR A 15 -8.33 -7.92 10.52
N ALA A 16 -7.18 -8.24 11.11
CA ALA A 16 -6.56 -9.55 10.98
C ALA A 16 -7.41 -10.63 11.66
N LYS A 17 -7.87 -10.40 12.89
CA LYS A 17 -8.79 -11.30 13.61
C LYS A 17 -10.09 -11.50 12.84
N TYR A 18 -10.70 -10.41 12.36
CA TYR A 18 -11.91 -10.49 11.54
C TYR A 18 -11.74 -11.41 10.32
N TYR A 19 -10.64 -11.27 9.57
CA TYR A 19 -10.38 -12.12 8.41
C TYR A 19 -9.96 -13.55 8.74
N GLN A 20 -9.47 -13.82 9.96
CA GLN A 20 -9.22 -15.18 10.44
C GLN A 20 -10.52 -15.91 10.75
N GLU A 21 -11.49 -15.22 11.35
CA GLU A 21 -12.83 -15.75 11.67
C GLU A 21 -13.76 -15.76 10.44
N ASN A 22 -13.51 -14.89 9.45
CA ASN A 22 -14.35 -14.72 8.26
C ASN A 22 -13.56 -14.98 6.96
N PRO A 23 -13.24 -16.24 6.62
CA PRO A 23 -12.43 -16.58 5.44
C PRO A 23 -13.09 -16.15 4.12
N GLU A 24 -14.41 -16.20 4.03
CA GLU A 24 -15.14 -15.75 2.85
C GLU A 24 -15.02 -14.23 2.62
N ALA A 25 -15.06 -13.43 3.70
CA ALA A 25 -14.81 -11.99 3.62
C ALA A 25 -13.38 -11.69 3.14
N ARG A 26 -12.40 -12.51 3.56
CA ARG A 26 -11.02 -12.41 3.10
C ARG A 26 -10.91 -12.73 1.60
N LYS A 27 -11.55 -13.80 1.12
CA LYS A 27 -11.59 -14.15 -0.32
C LYS A 27 -12.19 -13.02 -1.15
N LYS A 28 -13.33 -12.45 -0.72
CA LYS A 28 -13.97 -11.31 -1.40
C LYS A 28 -13.03 -10.11 -1.47
N LYS A 29 -12.36 -9.77 -0.36
CA LYS A 29 -11.39 -8.67 -0.33
C LYS A 29 -10.20 -8.91 -1.27
N VAL A 30 -9.66 -10.13 -1.30
CA VAL A 30 -8.55 -10.48 -2.21
C VAL A 30 -8.97 -10.32 -3.67
N LYS A 31 -10.15 -10.80 -4.05
CA LYS A 31 -10.68 -10.63 -5.42
C LYS A 31 -10.83 -9.15 -5.79
N TYR A 32 -11.39 -8.34 -4.88
CA TYR A 32 -11.51 -6.89 -5.07
C TYR A 32 -10.14 -6.22 -5.24
N ASP A 33 -9.20 -6.48 -4.32
CA ASP A 33 -7.86 -5.89 -4.35
C ASP A 33 -7.10 -6.27 -5.63
N MET A 34 -7.25 -7.52 -6.10
CA MET A 34 -6.69 -7.96 -7.38
C MET A 34 -7.25 -7.12 -8.52
N LYS A 35 -8.58 -7.06 -8.69
CA LYS A 35 -9.21 -6.30 -9.76
C LYS A 35 -8.83 -4.82 -9.70
N TYR A 36 -8.79 -4.24 -8.51
CA TYR A 36 -8.42 -2.85 -8.30
C TYR A 36 -6.97 -2.55 -8.69
N HIS A 37 -6.03 -3.43 -8.34
CA HIS A 37 -4.62 -3.24 -8.69
C HIS A 37 -4.29 -3.63 -10.13
N ASP A 38 -5.20 -4.35 -10.80
CA ASP A 38 -5.06 -4.73 -12.19
C ASP A 38 -5.35 -3.60 -13.18
N THR A 39 -6.01 -2.53 -12.74
CA THR A 39 -6.34 -1.39 -13.59
C THR A 39 -5.08 -0.71 -14.15
N GLU A 40 -5.17 -0.21 -15.39
CA GLU A 40 -4.04 0.44 -16.05
C GLU A 40 -3.52 1.65 -15.27
N GLU A 41 -4.43 2.47 -14.73
CA GLU A 41 -4.10 3.64 -13.92
C GLU A 41 -3.25 3.24 -12.71
N ARG A 42 -3.63 2.18 -11.99
CA ARG A 42 -2.87 1.67 -10.85
C ARG A 42 -1.53 1.05 -11.26
N ARG A 43 -1.47 0.41 -12.43
CA ARG A 43 -0.21 -0.11 -13.00
C ARG A 43 0.74 1.02 -13.39
N LYS A 44 0.26 2.12 -13.99
CA LYS A 44 1.05 3.31 -14.34
C LYS A 44 1.54 4.01 -13.07
N TYR A 45 0.64 4.28 -12.12
CA TYR A 45 0.99 4.90 -10.83
C TYR A 45 2.08 4.13 -10.07
N ARG A 46 1.98 2.78 -10.00
CA ARG A 46 3.03 1.96 -9.38
C ARG A 46 4.37 2.04 -10.12
N ARG A 47 4.36 2.05 -11.46
CA ARG A 47 5.59 2.18 -12.27
C ARG A 47 6.29 3.52 -12.03
N ASP A 48 5.53 4.60 -11.92
CA ASP A 48 6.08 5.93 -11.69
C ASP A 48 6.68 6.07 -10.28
N LEU A 49 5.99 5.53 -9.26
CA LEU A 49 6.53 5.46 -7.91
C LEU A 49 7.81 4.61 -7.84
N GLU A 50 7.81 3.43 -8.47
CA GLU A 50 8.98 2.55 -8.48
C GLU A 50 10.18 3.20 -9.19
N ARG A 51 9.93 3.90 -10.31
CA ARG A 51 10.96 4.70 -11.00
C ARG A 51 11.56 5.76 -10.07
N THR A 52 10.73 6.40 -9.25
CA THR A 52 11.16 7.43 -8.30
C THR A 52 11.96 6.81 -7.15
N ASN A 53 11.54 5.68 -6.61
CA ASN A 53 12.27 4.96 -5.57
C ASN A 53 13.64 4.43 -6.06
N ARG A 54 13.71 3.93 -7.31
CA ARG A 54 14.99 3.54 -7.93
C ARG A 54 15.93 4.73 -8.08
N LYS A 55 15.43 5.88 -8.54
CA LYS A 55 16.23 7.12 -8.64
C LYS A 55 16.75 7.58 -7.28
N ASN A 56 15.96 7.39 -6.22
CA ASN A 56 16.34 7.78 -4.86
C ASN A 56 17.18 6.73 -4.12
N GLY A 57 17.49 5.58 -4.75
CA GLY A 57 18.24 4.49 -4.12
C GLY A 57 17.48 3.74 -3.02
N THR A 58 16.17 3.94 -2.90
CA THR A 58 15.31 3.31 -1.87
C THR A 58 14.56 2.07 -2.37
N SER A 59 14.71 1.72 -3.65
CA SER A 59 14.12 0.49 -4.18
C SER A 59 14.90 -0.73 -3.69
N GLY A 60 14.24 -1.61 -2.93
CA GLY A 60 14.78 -2.92 -2.54
C GLY A 60 15.81 -2.91 -1.40
N ASN A 61 16.14 -1.75 -0.81
CA ASN A 61 17.12 -1.62 0.27
C ASN A 61 16.56 -1.91 1.68
N HIS A 62 15.25 -2.16 1.80
CA HIS A 62 14.55 -2.48 3.06
C HIS A 62 14.72 -1.42 4.17
N ASP A 63 15.00 -0.16 3.80
CA ASP A 63 15.20 0.97 4.73
C ASP A 63 13.91 1.42 5.45
N GLY A 64 12.76 0.92 5.01
CA GLY A 64 11.45 1.31 5.54
C GLY A 64 11.04 2.75 5.16
N ILE A 65 11.63 3.31 4.10
CA ILE A 65 11.35 4.65 3.58
C ILE A 65 10.55 4.53 2.28
N ASP A 66 9.42 5.23 2.21
CA ASP A 66 8.62 5.40 0.99
C ASP A 66 8.74 6.86 0.52
N ASN A 67 8.66 7.11 -0.80
CA ASN A 67 8.38 8.46 -1.29
C ASN A 67 6.92 8.83 -0.99
N ALA A 68 6.72 9.81 -0.12
CA ALA A 68 5.42 10.36 0.21
C ALA A 68 5.12 11.58 -0.65
N HIS A 69 3.91 11.68 -1.20
CA HIS A 69 3.44 12.92 -1.79
C HIS A 69 3.15 13.92 -0.68
N VAL A 70 3.79 15.10 -0.73
CA VAL A 70 3.46 16.25 0.12
C VAL A 70 2.63 17.28 -0.64
N SER A 71 2.60 17.17 -1.97
CA SER A 71 1.70 17.92 -2.85
C SER A 71 1.50 17.16 -4.16
N LYS A 72 0.64 17.67 -5.04
CA LYS A 72 0.41 17.12 -6.40
C LYS A 72 1.69 17.03 -7.25
N LYS A 73 2.71 17.85 -6.96
CA LYS A 73 3.93 17.98 -7.77
C LYS A 73 5.22 17.60 -7.02
N LYS A 74 5.14 17.33 -5.71
CA LYS A 74 6.32 17.13 -4.86
C LYS A 74 6.19 15.86 -4.02
N THR A 75 7.25 15.08 -4.02
CA THR A 75 7.44 13.93 -3.12
C THR A 75 8.63 14.14 -2.22
N VAL A 76 8.58 13.60 -1.00
CA VAL A 76 9.71 13.58 -0.06
C VAL A 76 9.88 12.18 0.54
N PRO A 77 11.09 11.78 0.92
CA PRO A 77 11.30 10.55 1.67
C PRO A 77 10.59 10.64 3.03
N GLN A 78 9.81 9.60 3.38
CA GLN A 78 9.14 9.50 4.68
C GLN A 78 9.10 8.05 5.13
N SER A 79 9.09 7.81 6.45
CA SER A 79 8.80 6.49 7.01
C SER A 79 7.54 5.89 6.38
N GLN A 80 7.64 4.63 5.95
CA GLN A 80 6.54 3.89 5.32
C GLN A 80 5.28 3.86 6.18
N SER A 81 5.44 3.76 7.50
CA SER A 81 4.31 3.69 8.44
C SER A 81 3.53 5.01 8.42
N LYS A 82 4.27 6.13 8.47
CA LYS A 82 3.69 7.48 8.44
C LYS A 82 3.06 7.79 7.09
N ASN A 83 3.70 7.44 5.98
CA ASN A 83 3.15 7.66 4.64
C ASN A 83 1.83 6.89 4.42
N ARG A 84 1.78 5.63 4.85
CA ARG A 84 0.61 4.77 4.64
C ARG A 84 -0.53 5.04 5.61
N SER A 85 -0.26 5.64 6.77
CA SER A 85 -1.28 6.07 7.73
C SER A 85 -1.81 7.49 7.45
N ASP A 86 -1.11 8.26 6.62
CA ASP A 86 -1.48 9.63 6.30
C ASP A 86 -2.78 9.69 5.50
N LYS A 87 -3.77 10.39 6.06
CA LYS A 87 -5.08 10.60 5.43
C LYS A 87 -5.11 11.86 4.56
N SER A 88 -4.21 12.82 4.81
CA SER A 88 -4.17 14.13 4.13
C SER A 88 -3.31 14.10 2.85
N SER A 89 -2.46 13.09 2.68
CA SER A 89 -1.65 12.88 1.46
C SER A 89 -2.45 12.44 0.20
N ASN A 90 -3.79 12.44 0.27
CA ASN A 90 -4.69 12.06 -0.83
C ASN A 90 -4.88 13.19 -1.86
N PHE A 91 -3.80 13.66 -2.47
CA PHE A 91 -3.84 14.77 -3.45
C PHE A 91 -4.49 14.43 -4.80
N PHE A 92 -4.79 13.14 -5.04
CA PHE A 92 -5.26 12.61 -6.32
C PHE A 92 -6.63 11.93 -6.24
N LYS A 93 -7.34 12.05 -5.12
CA LYS A 93 -8.76 11.65 -5.07
C LYS A 93 -9.56 12.71 -5.83
N LYS A 94 -10.31 12.29 -6.85
CA LYS A 94 -11.45 13.05 -7.39
C LYS A 94 -12.61 12.95 -6.42
#